data_AF-T1ADS7-F1
#
_entry.id   AF-T1ADS7-F1
#
_cell.length_a   1.000
_cell.length_b   1.000
_cell.length_c   1.000
_cell.angle_alpha   90.00
_cell.angle_beta   90.00
_cell.angle_gamma   90.00
#
_symmetry.space_group_name_H-M   'P 1'
#
loop_
_entity.id
_entity.type
_entity.pdbx_description
1 polymer ?
#
loop_
_entity_poly.entity_id
_entity_poly.type
_entity_poly.pdbx_seq_one_letter_code
_entity_poly.pdbx_strand_id
1 'polypeptide(L)'
;IVRYVIFPWEHRLRIRRPEKFGGPLEYESSAAFEAAWVRGEIHPQDLKAAAAEALDRLVAPVRTYLAAHPDVAPQSFLPASPDPPS
;
A
#
# COMPACT_ATOMS: atom_id res chain seq x y z
N ILE A 1 -2.78 -6.35 7.94
CA ILE A 1 -2.88 -5.43 6.79
C ILE A 1 -3.69 -6.06 5.66
N VAL A 2 -3.22 -7.12 4.99
CA VAL A 2 -3.91 -7.68 3.81
C VAL A 2 -5.39 -8.03 4.06
N ARG A 3 -5.66 -8.90 5.03
CA ARG A 3 -7.03 -9.35 5.38
C ARG A 3 -7.98 -8.22 5.81
N TYR A 4 -7.50 -7.31 6.64
CA TYR A 4 -8.35 -6.34 7.36
C TYR A 4 -8.32 -4.92 6.78
N VAL A 5 -7.40 -4.63 5.85
CA VAL A 5 -7.25 -3.30 5.25
C VAL A 5 -7.29 -3.38 3.74
N ILE A 6 -6.54 -4.27 3.10
CA ILE A 6 -6.51 -4.30 1.63
C ILE A 6 -7.79 -4.92 1.08
N PHE A 7 -8.18 -6.11 1.54
CA PHE A 7 -9.38 -6.79 1.03
C PHE A 7 -10.70 -6.02 1.24
N PRO A 8 -10.96 -5.37 2.39
CA PRO A 8 -12.20 -4.61 2.57
C PRO A 8 -12.33 -3.41 1.63
N TRP A 9 -11.22 -2.83 1.17
CA TRP A 9 -11.20 -1.60 0.37
C TRP A 9 -11.01 -1.85 -1.13
N GLU A 10 -10.12 -2.77 -1.49
CA GLU A 10 -9.78 -3.07 -2.90
C GLU A 10 -10.51 -4.31 -3.43
N HIS A 11 -11.15 -5.10 -2.56
CA HIS A 11 -11.82 -6.38 -2.85
C HIS A 11 -10.92 -7.48 -3.43
N ARG A 12 -9.64 -7.18 -3.70
CA ARG A 12 -8.67 -8.10 -4.26
C ARG A 12 -7.25 -7.75 -3.80
N LEU A 13 -6.34 -8.72 -3.91
CA LEU A 13 -4.90 -8.51 -3.77
C LEU A 13 -4.20 -8.82 -5.10
N ARG A 14 -3.44 -7.86 -5.61
CA ARG A 14 -2.57 -8.03 -6.80
C ARG A 14 -1.13 -8.11 -6.38
N ILE A 15 -0.43 -9.16 -6.81
CA ILE A 15 1.00 -9.36 -6.58
C ILE A 15 1.71 -9.33 -7.92
N ARG A 16 2.46 -8.25 -8.16
CA ARG A 16 3.28 -8.10 -9.37
C ARG A 16 4.62 -8.79 -9.13
N ARG A 17 4.86 -9.89 -9.84
CA ARG A 17 6.17 -10.55 -9.88
C ARG A 17 6.55 -10.83 -11.33
N PRO A 18 7.85 -10.74 -11.68
CA PRO A 18 8.33 -11.08 -13.03
C PRO A 18 7.94 -12.50 -13.46
N GLU A 19 7.76 -12.72 -14.77
CA GLU A 19 7.40 -14.05 -15.32
C GLU A 19 8.37 -15.15 -14.90
N LYS A 20 9.68 -14.85 -14.88
CA LYS A 20 10.72 -15.79 -14.42
C LYS A 20 10.57 -16.27 -12.97
N PHE A 21 9.70 -15.65 -12.18
CA PHE A 21 9.38 -16.02 -10.80
C PHE A 21 7.92 -16.47 -10.63
N GLY A 22 7.27 -16.91 -11.72
CA GLY A 22 5.92 -17.46 -11.69
C GLY A 22 4.81 -16.47 -12.06
N GLY A 23 5.16 -15.28 -12.58
CA GLY A 23 4.22 -14.32 -13.18
C GLY A 23 3.24 -13.66 -12.21
N PRO A 24 2.53 -12.60 -12.63
CA PRO A 24 1.62 -11.86 -11.75
C PRO A 24 0.53 -12.78 -11.16
N LEU A 25 0.16 -12.52 -9.90
CA LEU A 25 -0.90 -13.23 -9.19
C LEU A 25 -2.01 -12.25 -8.78
N GLU A 26 -3.25 -12.71 -8.80
CA GLU A 26 -4.41 -11.98 -8.28
C GLU A 26 -5.27 -12.91 -7.42
N TYR A 27 -5.71 -12.42 -6.27
CA TYR A 27 -6.60 -13.12 -5.35
C TYR A 27 -7.83 -12.27 -5.07
N GLU A 28 -9.02 -12.81 -5.35
CA GLU A 28 -10.31 -12.10 -5.15
C GLU A 28 -10.88 -12.25 -3.73
N SER A 29 -10.23 -13.03 -2.86
CA SER A 29 -10.66 -13.15 -1.46
C SER A 29 -9.48 -13.39 -0.52
N SER A 30 -9.64 -12.94 0.74
CA SER A 30 -8.63 -13.17 1.78
C SER A 30 -8.41 -14.65 2.04
N ALA A 31 -9.45 -15.48 1.92
CA ALA A 31 -9.34 -16.92 2.10
C ALA A 31 -8.47 -17.57 1.02
N ALA A 32 -8.67 -17.20 -0.26
CA ALA A 32 -7.87 -17.71 -1.37
C ALA A 32 -6.39 -17.30 -1.23
N PHE A 33 -6.14 -16.05 -0.86
CA PHE A 33 -4.80 -15.55 -0.57
C PHE A 33 -4.16 -16.29 0.62
N GLU A 34 -4.85 -16.43 1.74
CA GLU A 34 -4.35 -17.11 2.95
C GLU A 34 -3.96 -18.56 2.66
N ALA A 35 -4.77 -19.28 1.87
CA ALA A 35 -4.47 -20.64 1.47
C ALA A 35 -3.18 -20.73 0.64
N ALA A 36 -2.98 -19.82 -0.34
CA ALA A 36 -1.76 -19.79 -1.15
C ALA A 36 -0.52 -19.38 -0.34
N TRP A 37 -0.68 -18.45 0.61
CA TRP A 37 0.38 -18.03 1.52
C TRP A 37 0.86 -19.19 2.40
N VAL A 38 -0.06 -19.93 3.02
CA VAL A 38 0.27 -21.09 3.88
C VAL A 38 0.94 -22.22 3.08
N ARG A 39 0.59 -22.39 1.80
CA ARG A 39 1.25 -23.35 0.90
C ARG A 39 2.63 -22.90 0.41
N GLY A 40 3.07 -21.68 0.75
CA GLY A 40 4.39 -21.16 0.36
C GLY A 40 4.48 -20.72 -1.11
N GLU A 41 3.35 -20.51 -1.78
CA GLU A 41 3.31 -20.12 -3.21
C GLU A 41 3.67 -18.65 -3.45
N ILE A 42 3.71 -17.86 -2.38
CA ILE A 42 3.94 -16.42 -2.38
C ILE A 42 5.21 -16.13 -1.59
N HIS A 43 6.19 -15.52 -2.24
CA HIS A 43 7.41 -15.12 -1.56
C HIS A 43 7.14 -13.93 -0.61
N PRO A 44 7.75 -13.88 0.60
CA PRO A 44 7.52 -12.79 1.56
C PRO A 44 7.83 -11.40 1.02
N GLN A 45 8.82 -11.26 0.13
CA GLN A 45 9.16 -9.99 -0.48
C GLN A 45 8.08 -9.50 -1.44
N ASP A 46 7.51 -10.41 -2.25
CA ASP A 46 6.44 -10.08 -3.19
C ASP A 46 5.18 -9.63 -2.44
N LEU A 47 4.87 -10.31 -1.33
CA LEU A 47 3.76 -9.92 -0.46
C LEU A 47 3.97 -8.52 0.14
N LYS A 48 5.17 -8.23 0.65
CA LYS A 48 5.50 -6.91 1.21
C LYS A 48 5.35 -5.82 0.16
N ALA A 49 5.86 -6.03 -1.05
CA ALA A 49 5.75 -5.08 -2.15
C ALA A 49 4.28 -4.85 -2.54
N ALA A 50 3.50 -5.92 -2.73
CA ALA A 50 2.09 -5.83 -3.04
C ALA A 50 1.28 -5.08 -1.96
N ALA A 51 1.57 -5.35 -0.69
CA ALA A 51 0.92 -4.68 0.43
C ALA A 51 1.27 -3.18 0.50
N ALA A 52 2.55 -2.84 0.27
CA ALA A 52 2.99 -1.45 0.21
C ALA A 52 2.33 -0.69 -0.94
N GLU A 53 2.28 -1.26 -2.14
CA GLU A 53 1.60 -0.66 -3.29
C GLU A 53 0.10 -0.45 -3.05
N ALA A 54 -0.57 -1.41 -2.41
CA ALA A 54 -1.99 -1.28 -2.08
C ALA A 54 -2.23 -0.19 -1.03
N LEU A 55 -1.42 -0.16 0.04
CA LEU A 55 -1.49 0.90 1.04
C LEU A 55 -1.23 2.27 0.40
N ASP A 56 -0.23 2.38 -0.48
CA ASP A 56 0.10 3.62 -1.18
C ASP A 56 -1.10 4.17 -1.95
N ARG A 57 -1.81 3.32 -2.71
CA ARG A 57 -3.04 3.71 -3.40
C ARG A 57 -4.15 4.14 -2.43
N LEU A 58 -4.35 3.40 -1.35
CA LEU A 58 -5.39 3.71 -0.36
C LEU A 58 -5.15 5.05 0.33
N VAL A 59 -3.89 5.42 0.61
CA VAL A 59 -3.56 6.70 1.25
C VAL A 59 -3.33 7.84 0.26
N ALA A 60 -3.25 7.56 -1.05
CA ALA A 60 -3.01 8.59 -2.07
C ALA A 60 -3.99 9.78 -2.01
N PRO A 61 -5.31 9.59 -1.85
CA PRO A 61 -6.26 10.70 -1.76
C PRO A 61 -5.98 11.62 -0.57
N VAL A 62 -5.59 11.04 0.58
CA VAL A 62 -5.26 11.82 1.79
C VAL A 62 -4.01 12.67 1.54
N ARG A 63 -2.97 12.10 0.92
CA ARG A 63 -1.75 12.84 0.59
C ARG A 63 -2.01 13.98 -0.39
N THR A 64 -2.79 13.71 -1.44
CA THR A 64 -3.20 14.73 -2.41
C THR A 64 -3.99 15.86 -1.74
N TYR A 65 -4.93 15.51 -0.85
CA TYR A 65 -5.72 16.51 -0.13
C TYR A 65 -4.85 17.40 0.77
N LEU A 66 -3.95 16.82 1.57
CA LEU A 66 -3.06 17.56 2.47
C LEU A 66 -2.05 18.44 1.70
N ALA A 67 -1.56 17.98 0.55
CA ALA A 67 -0.68 18.78 -0.30
C ALA A 67 -1.40 20.01 -0.88
N ALA A 68 -2.70 19.89 -1.18
CA ALA A 68 -3.53 20.99 -1.67
C ALA A 68 -4.04 21.93 -0.57
N HIS A 69 -4.08 21.47 0.69
CA HIS A 69 -4.59 22.22 1.84
C HIS A 69 -3.56 22.23 2.99
N PRO A 70 -2.50 23.03 2.89
CA PRO A 70 -1.46 23.08 3.92
C PRO A 70 -1.96 23.60 5.27
N ASP A 71 -3.08 24.32 5.29
CA ASP A 71 -3.74 24.88 6.47
C ASP A 71 -4.36 23.82 7.39
N VAL A 72 -4.75 22.66 6.83
CA VAL A 72 -5.26 21.51 7.59
C VAL A 72 -4.20 20.43 7.80
N ALA A 73 -3.02 20.60 7.22
CA ALA A 73 -1.90 19.70 7.48
C ALA A 73 -1.44 19.87 8.93
N PRO A 74 -1.30 18.78 9.71
CA PRO A 74 -0.78 18.89 11.06
C PRO A 74 0.62 19.51 10.99
N GLN A 75 0.96 20.42 11.93
CA GLN A 75 2.22 21.18 11.89
C GLN A 75 3.46 20.28 11.78
N SER A 76 3.41 19.05 12.29
CA SER A 76 4.47 18.05 12.17
C SER A 76 4.77 17.59 10.73
N PHE A 77 3.88 17.86 9.78
CA PHE A 77 4.03 17.51 8.36
C PHE A 77 4.43 18.70 7.48
N LEU A 78 4.41 19.92 8.02
CA LEU A 78 4.89 21.10 7.31
C LEU A 78 6.42 21.17 7.43
N PRO A 79 7.14 21.55 6.36
CA PRO A 79 8.55 21.87 6.51
C PRO A 79 8.68 22.99 7.55
N ALA A 80 9.70 22.91 8.42
CA ALA A 80 9.98 23.99 9.36
C ALA A 80 10.01 25.31 8.59
N SER A 81 9.37 26.36 9.12
CA SER A 81 9.44 27.68 8.51
C SER A 81 10.90 28.02 8.21
N PRO A 82 11.21 28.56 7.01
CA PRO A 82 12.56 29.00 6.73
C PRO A 82 12.99 29.97 7.83
N ASP A 83 14.19 29.78 8.37
CA ASP A 83 14.75 30.68 9.38
C ASP A 83 14.60 32.13 8.89
N PRO A 84 14.18 33.06 9.77
CA PRO A 84 14.08 34.45 9.38
C PRO A 84 15.45 34.92 8.85
N PRO A 85 15.48 35.72 7.76
CA PRO A 85 16.73 36.21 7.22
C PRO A 85 17.49 37.00 8.31
N SER A 86 18.79 36.70 8.43
CA SER A 86 19.71 37.34 9.40
C SER A 86 19.82 38.84 9.24
#